data_AF-A0A497KWK5-F1
#
_entry.id   AF-A0A497KWK5-F1
#
_cell.length_a   1.000
_cell.length_b   1.000
_cell.length_c   1.000
_cell.angle_alpha   90.00
_cell.angle_beta   90.00
_cell.angle_gamma   90.00
#
_symmetry.space_group_name_H-M   'P 1'
#
loop_
_entity.id
_entity.type
_entity.pdbx_description
1 polymer ?
#
loop_
_entity_poly.entity_id
_entity_poly.type
_entity_poly.pdbx_seq_one_letter_code
_entity_poly.pdbx_strand_id
1 'polypeptide(L)' 'MSEESIVYVGRKPVMSYCLAVLSSLQGGGGRVALKARGRAISTAVDVAEVTRSRFMRDL' A
#
# COMPACT_ATOMS: atom_id res chain seq x y z
N MET A 1 1.49 21.11 -4.36
CA MET A 1 2.35 19.91 -4.21
C MET A 1 1.43 18.77 -3.85
N SER A 2 1.22 17.81 -4.73
CA SER A 2 0.37 16.65 -4.45
C SER A 2 0.92 15.92 -3.22
N GLU A 3 0.14 15.85 -2.15
CA GLU A 3 0.51 15.15 -0.93
C GLU A 3 0.82 13.68 -1.27
N GLU A 4 2.07 13.29 -1.11
CA GLU A 4 2.48 11.91 -1.32
C GLU A 4 1.96 11.08 -0.15
N SER A 5 1.00 10.20 -0.41
CA SER A 5 0.45 9.34 0.63
C SER A 5 1.46 8.25 0.97
N ILE A 6 1.95 8.21 2.21
CA ILE A 6 2.96 7.24 2.64
C ILE A 6 2.33 6.23 3.60
N VAL A 7 2.49 4.93 3.29
CA VAL A 7 2.06 3.82 4.15
C VAL A 7 3.28 3.10 4.71
N TYR A 8 3.42 3.11 6.05
CA TYR A 8 4.51 2.43 6.75
C TYR A 8 4.13 0.99 7.09
N VAL A 9 4.90 0.02 6.58
CA VAL A 9 4.66 -1.42 6.75
C VAL A 9 5.50 -1.96 7.91
N GLY A 10 4.85 -2.74 8.78
CA GLY A 10 5.41 -3.30 9.99
C GLY A 10 4.91 -4.72 10.22
N ARG A 11 4.29 -4.97 11.39
CA ARG A 11 3.87 -6.32 11.82
C ARG A 11 2.37 -6.62 11.66
N LYS A 12 1.57 -5.69 11.12
CA LYS A 12 0.14 -5.96 10.90
C LYS A 12 -0.03 -6.97 9.76
N PRO A 13 -1.17 -7.69 9.69
CA PRO A 13 -1.47 -8.55 8.55
C PRO A 13 -1.47 -7.77 7.23
N VAL A 14 -1.05 -8.42 6.14
CA VAL A 14 -0.95 -7.84 4.78
C VAL A 14 -2.22 -7.08 4.39
N MET A 15 -3.39 -7.69 4.61
CA MET A 15 -4.68 -7.11 4.21
C MET A 15 -5.00 -5.77 4.89
N SER A 16 -4.53 -5.56 6.13
CA SER A 16 -4.73 -4.27 6.82
C SER A 16 -4.00 -3.13 6.10
N TYR A 17 -2.82 -3.42 5.52
CA TYR A 17 -2.08 -2.44 4.73
C TYR A 17 -2.69 -2.26 3.34
N CYS A 18 -3.16 -3.35 2.70
CA CYS A 18 -3.85 -3.25 1.41
C CYS A 18 -5.07 -2.32 1.47
N LEU A 19 -5.87 -2.41 2.55
CA LEU A 19 -7.01 -1.53 2.76
C LEU A 19 -6.57 -0.06 2.89
N ALA A 20 -5.52 0.23 3.66
CA ALA A 20 -5.00 1.57 3.81
C ALA A 20 -4.54 2.16 2.46
N VAL A 21 -3.82 1.36 1.65
CA VAL A 21 -3.40 1.76 0.30
C VAL A 21 -4.60 2.10 -0.59
N LEU A 22 -5.66 1.28 -0.56
CA LEU A 22 -6.86 1.52 -1.36
C LEU A 22 -7.60 2.79 -0.95
N SER A 23 -7.79 3.01 0.36
CA SER A 23 -8.40 4.24 0.87
C SER A 23 -7.57 5.47 0.48
N SER A 24 -6.25 5.38 0.51
CA SER A 24 -5.35 6.46 0.07
C SER A 24 -5.45 6.75 -1.44
N LEU A 25 -5.60 5.73 -2.28
CA LEU A 25 -5.79 5.89 -3.72
C LEU A 25 -7.15 6.50 -4.07
N GLN A 26 -8.22 6.10 -3.38
CA GLN A 26 -9.57 6.65 -3.59
C GLN A 26 -9.68 8.12 -3.16
N GLY A 27 -8.89 8.56 -2.18
CA GLY A 27 -8.87 9.93 -1.66
C GLY A 27 -8.28 10.99 -2.61
N GLY A 28 -8.03 10.67 -3.88
CA GLY A 28 -7.48 11.61 -4.88
C GLY A 28 -5.95 11.66 -4.94
N GLY A 29 -5.26 10.82 -4.16
CA GLY A 29 -3.80 10.68 -4.21
C GLY A 29 -3.37 9.72 -5.32
N GLY A 30 -2.91 10.24 -6.46
CA GLY A 30 -2.47 9.42 -7.60
C GLY A 30 -1.21 8.56 -7.35
N ARG A 31 -0.56 8.69 -6.19
CA ARG A 31 0.62 7.90 -5.80
C ARG A 31 0.60 7.58 -4.30
N VAL A 32 0.89 6.33 -3.98
CA VAL A 32 1.08 5.84 -2.61
C VAL A 32 2.48 5.22 -2.49
N ALA A 33 3.25 5.66 -1.52
CA ALA A 33 4.59 5.15 -1.23
C ALA A 33 4.55 4.16 -0.06
N LEU A 34 4.94 2.91 -0.30
CA LEU A 34 5.11 1.90 0.74
C LEU A 34 6.53 1.99 1.32
N LYS A 35 6.65 2.27 2.62
CA LYS A 35 7.95 2.33 3.30
C LYS A 35 8.06 1.21 4.34
N ALA A 36 9.15 0.46 4.27
CA ALA A 36 9.43 -0.67 5.15
C ALA A 36 10.93 -0.82 5.39
N ARG A 37 11.30 -1.58 6.44
CA ARG A 37 12.71 -1.89 6.75
C ARG A 37 12.88 -3.29 7.30
N GLY A 38 14.06 -3.87 7.06
CA GLY A 38 14.41 -5.22 7.52
C GLY A 38 13.42 -6.27 7.01
N ARG A 39 13.01 -7.21 7.88
CA ARG A 39 12.07 -8.28 7.52
C ARG A 39 10.69 -7.81 7.03
N ALA A 40 10.29 -6.58 7.33
CA ALA A 40 9.00 -6.05 6.87
C ALA A 40 9.01 -5.67 5.37
N ILE A 41 10.18 -5.64 4.71
CA ILE A 41 10.27 -5.33 3.28
C ILE A 41 9.52 -6.39 2.45
N SER A 42 9.65 -7.67 2.79
CA SER A 42 8.91 -8.75 2.11
C SER A 42 7.40 -8.52 2.21
N THR A 43 6.91 -8.17 3.41
CA THR A 43 5.49 -7.84 3.62
C THR A 43 5.05 -6.62 2.80
N ALA A 44 5.91 -5.63 2.62
CA ALA A 44 5.59 -4.47 1.79
C ALA A 44 5.48 -4.84 0.30
N VAL A 45 6.31 -5.76 -0.18
CA VAL A 45 6.21 -6.32 -1.53
C VAL A 45 4.91 -7.11 -1.68
N ASP A 46 4.56 -7.94 -0.70
CA ASP A 46 3.31 -8.70 -0.70
C ASP A 46 2.09 -7.76 -0.76
N VAL A 47 2.11 -6.66 0.00
CA VAL A 47 1.06 -5.64 -0.03
C VAL A 47 0.96 -5.01 -1.42
N ALA A 48 2.08 -4.59 -2.01
CA ALA A 48 2.09 -3.98 -3.34
C ALA A 48 1.51 -4.93 -4.41
N GLU A 49 1.94 -6.19 -4.39
CA GLU A 49 1.52 -7.19 -5.38
C GLU A 49 0.05 -7.59 -5.19
N VAL A 50 -0.41 -7.76 -3.95
CA VAL A 50 -1.82 -8.06 -3.66
C VAL A 50 -2.71 -6.88 -4.07
N THR A 51 -2.34 -5.65 -3.74
CA THR A 51 -3.10 -4.45 -4.14
C THR A 51 -3.18 -4.35 -5.66
N ARG A 52 -2.07 -4.51 -6.37
CA ARG A 52 -2.03 -4.47 -7.85
C ARG A 52 -2.84 -5.61 -8.49
N SER A 53 -2.64 -6.84 -8.02
CA SER A 53 -3.20 -8.03 -8.66
C SER A 53 -4.68 -8.21 -8.35
N ARG A 54 -5.14 -7.90 -7.13
CA ARG A 54 -6.53 -8.18 -6.72
C ARG A 54 -7.45 -6.97 -6.78
N PHE A 55 -6.92 -5.75 -6.70
CA PHE A 55 -7.75 -4.56 -6.49
C PHE A 55 -7.59 -3.48 -7.56
N MET A 56 -6.48 -3.45 -8.31
CA MET A 56 -6.30 -2.50 -9.43
C MET A 56 -6.75 -3.05 -10.78
N ARG A 57 -7.34 -4.25 -10.87
CA ARG A 57 -7.91 -4.74 -12.13
C ARG A 57 -9.22 -4.04 -12.50
N ASP A 58 -9.88 -3.44 -11.51
CA ASP A 58 -11.19 -2.76 -11.65
C ASP A 58 -11.10 -1.24 -11.45
N LEU A 59 -9.87 -0.68 -11.41
CA LEU A 59 -9.61 0.77 -11.29
C LEU A 59 -9.12 1.32 -12.62
#